data_AF-A0A564TF53-F1
#
_entry.id   AF-A0A564TF53-F1
#
_cell.length_a   1.000
_cell.length_b   1.000
_cell.length_c   1.000
_cell.angle_alpha   90.00
_cell.angle_beta   90.00
_cell.angle_gamma   90.00
#
_symmetry.space_group_name_H-M   'P 1'
#
loop_
_entity.id
_entity.type
_entity.pdbx_description
1 polymer ?
#
loop_
_entity_poly.entity_id
_entity_poly.type
_entity_poly.pdbx_seq_one_letter_code
_entity_poly.pdbx_strand_id
1 'polypeptide(L)'
;MVAGFYTTGTGDIINVMLICALSVLVLLWLEGKFESFNFVLLPIVGSLLATVGLFTLPYVKMISSLIGQGIIYFTELQPYLMSVLICVTFAILIVAPISTVAIGLAIGLNGLAAGASAMGVGTTCIVLVVHSFFVNKPGVTVAVALGSMKMMMTNVFEHPISYVPIVATSAVTGLLVPLFTITGTPASAGFGLVGLTGLFASVTGGLSMGLAILAWLVIPTVVAILFRLLFEKVLNLYIADIFKFES
;
A
#
# COMPACT_ATOMS: atom_id res chain seq x y z
N MET A 1 0.30 8.94 37.19
CA MET A 1 -0.19 8.68 35.82
C MET A 1 0.96 8.11 35.03
N VAL A 2 0.83 6.88 34.54
CA VAL A 2 1.85 6.26 33.68
C VAL A 2 1.87 7.08 32.40
N ALA A 3 2.98 7.79 32.17
CA ALA A 3 3.26 8.42 30.88
C ALA A 3 3.39 7.30 29.86
N GLY A 4 2.28 6.96 29.20
CA GLY A 4 2.30 6.08 28.05
C GLY A 4 3.28 6.65 27.04
N PHE A 5 4.16 5.80 26.51
CA PHE A 5 4.96 6.15 25.35
C PHE A 5 4.01 6.65 24.26
N TYR A 6 3.96 7.97 24.07
CA TYR A 6 3.43 8.55 22.85
C TYR A 6 4.39 8.10 21.76
N THR A 7 4.06 6.99 21.10
CA THR A 7 4.70 6.59 19.85
C THR A 7 4.28 7.62 18.81
N THR A 8 5.09 8.67 18.69
CA THR A 8 4.88 9.79 17.77
C THR A 8 5.03 9.29 16.33
N GLY A 9 4.01 8.61 15.81
CA GLY A 9 3.97 8.05 14.45
C GLY A 9 4.92 6.86 14.23
N THR A 10 4.57 6.00 13.28
CA THR A 10 5.33 4.81 12.89
C THR A 10 6.59 5.10 12.06
N GLY A 11 6.98 6.37 11.91
CA GLY A 11 7.99 6.81 10.95
C GLY A 11 7.46 6.83 9.50
N ASP A 12 8.13 7.59 8.64
CA ASP A 12 7.80 7.66 7.21
C ASP A 12 8.69 6.66 6.43
N ILE A 13 8.09 5.82 5.58
CA ILE A 13 8.83 4.81 4.79
C ILE A 13 9.88 5.49 3.89
N ILE A 14 9.58 6.66 3.34
CA ILE A 14 10.53 7.41 2.51
C ILE A 14 11.76 7.79 3.34
N ASN A 15 11.55 8.20 4.60
CA ASN A 15 12.64 8.57 5.50
C ASN A 15 13.49 7.35 5.88
N VAL A 16 12.84 6.20 6.11
CA VAL A 16 13.54 4.93 6.35
C VAL A 16 14.39 4.55 5.14
N MET A 17 13.85 4.63 3.92
CA MET A 17 14.60 4.33 2.69
C MET A 17 15.82 5.24 2.53
N LEU A 18 15.68 6.54 2.80
CA LEU A 18 16.78 7.51 2.74
C LEU A 18 17.90 7.15 3.73
N ILE A 19 17.54 6.84 4.97
CA ILE A 19 18.51 6.50 6.01
C ILE A 19 19.13 5.13 5.77
N CYS A 20 18.39 4.16 5.24
CA CYS A 20 18.95 2.89 4.79
C CYS A 20 19.96 3.09 3.67
N ALA A 21 19.65 3.90 2.64
CA ALA A 21 20.58 4.18 1.55
C ALA A 21 21.86 4.85 2.06
N LEU A 22 21.72 5.85 2.93
CA LEU A 22 22.85 6.53 3.55
C LEU A 22 23.67 5.58 4.45
N SER A 23 23.01 4.69 5.18
CA SER A 23 23.67 3.67 5.98
C SER A 23 24.48 2.71 5.11
N VAL A 24 23.91 2.18 4.04
CA VAL A 24 24.62 1.29 3.11
C VAL A 24 25.84 1.99 2.50
N LEU A 25 25.73 3.26 2.09
CA LEU A 25 26.86 4.03 1.57
C LEU A 25 28.00 4.18 2.58
N VAL A 26 27.67 4.47 3.85
CA VAL A 26 28.68 4.57 4.91
C VAL A 26 29.31 3.22 5.22
N LEU A 27 28.52 2.14 5.19
CA LEU A 27 29.03 0.78 5.41
C LEU A 27 29.98 0.32 4.31
N LEU A 28 29.63 0.55 3.05
CA LEU A 28 30.52 0.28 1.91
C LEU A 28 31.82 1.09 2.00
N TRP A 29 31.76 2.32 2.52
CA TRP A 29 32.95 3.15 2.73
C TRP A 29 33.84 2.69 3.91
N LEU A 30 33.27 1.97 4.87
CA LEU A 30 33.97 1.38 6.01
C LEU A 30 34.50 -0.03 5.72
N GLU A 31 34.04 -0.67 4.65
CA GLU A 31 34.46 -2.00 4.24
C GLU A 31 36.00 -2.05 4.05
N GLY A 32 36.64 -3.07 4.63
CA GLY A 32 38.09 -3.26 4.59
C GLY A 32 38.93 -2.36 5.50
N LYS A 33 38.34 -1.43 6.26
CA LYS A 33 39.11 -0.53 7.16
C LYS A 33 39.25 -1.04 8.60
N PHE A 34 38.29 -1.82 9.11
CA PHE A 34 38.21 -2.17 10.54
C PHE A 34 37.73 -3.62 10.79
N GLU A 35 38.30 -4.60 10.09
CA GLU A 35 37.84 -6.01 10.09
C GLU A 35 37.61 -6.64 11.48
N SER A 36 38.51 -6.40 12.44
CA SER A 36 38.41 -6.95 13.80
C SER A 36 37.47 -6.16 14.74
N PHE A 37 37.10 -4.93 14.39
CA PHE A 37 36.25 -4.05 15.22
C PHE A 37 34.82 -3.87 14.66
N ASN A 38 34.55 -4.42 13.47
CA ASN A 38 33.26 -4.29 12.78
C ASN A 38 32.06 -4.70 13.63
N PHE A 39 32.17 -5.76 14.45
CA PHE A 39 31.05 -6.20 15.29
C PHE A 39 30.56 -5.14 16.29
N VAL A 40 31.46 -4.28 16.78
CA VAL A 40 31.12 -3.19 17.71
C VAL A 40 30.81 -1.88 16.96
N LEU A 41 31.54 -1.62 15.87
CA LEU A 41 31.41 -0.37 15.11
C LEU A 41 30.07 -0.28 14.35
N LEU A 42 29.60 -1.40 13.77
CA LEU A 42 28.41 -1.42 12.91
C LEU A 42 27.13 -0.97 13.64
N PRO A 43 26.80 -1.47 14.86
CA PRO A 43 25.63 -0.97 15.60
C PRO A 43 25.74 0.51 16.00
N ILE A 44 26.94 0.99 16.34
CA ILE A 44 27.17 2.39 16.73
C ILE A 44 26.96 3.30 15.52
N VAL A 45 27.56 2.98 14.38
CA VAL A 45 27.37 3.74 13.15
C VAL A 45 25.89 3.71 12.72
N GLY A 46 25.25 2.55 12.74
CA GLY A 46 23.83 2.42 12.40
C GLY A 46 22.92 3.27 13.29
N SER A 47 23.15 3.30 14.60
CA SER A 47 22.37 4.13 15.53
C SER A 47 22.62 5.64 15.38
N LEU A 48 23.85 6.05 15.08
CA LEU A 48 24.16 7.46 14.77
C LEU A 48 23.46 7.91 13.49
N LEU A 49 23.48 7.09 12.44
CA LEU A 49 22.79 7.39 11.18
C LEU A 49 21.26 7.37 11.34
N ALA A 50 20.72 6.49 12.17
CA ALA A 50 19.31 6.51 12.54
C ALA A 50 18.92 7.83 13.25
N THR A 51 19.82 8.41 14.04
CA THR A 51 19.60 9.71 14.70
C THR A 51 19.54 10.85 13.67
N VAL A 52 20.35 10.80 12.61
CA VAL A 52 20.23 11.73 11.46
C VAL A 52 18.83 11.64 10.84
N GLY A 53 18.25 10.44 10.81
CA GLY A 53 16.88 10.19 10.39
C GLY A 53 15.81 10.99 11.13
N LEU A 54 16.03 11.35 12.39
CA LEU A 54 15.09 12.19 13.15
C LEU A 54 15.07 13.64 12.65
N PHE A 55 16.21 14.13 12.15
CA PHE A 55 16.31 15.47 11.58
C PHE A 55 15.75 15.56 10.16
N THR A 56 15.81 14.48 9.38
CA THR A 56 15.24 14.42 8.03
C THR A 56 13.73 14.13 8.04
N LEU A 57 13.23 13.46 9.08
CA LEU A 57 11.82 13.10 9.25
C LEU A 57 10.82 14.27 9.07
N PRO A 58 10.98 15.47 9.67
CA PRO A 58 10.01 16.55 9.50
C PRO A 58 9.87 17.00 8.04
N TYR A 59 10.96 16.98 7.27
CA TYR A 59 10.93 17.35 5.85
C TYR A 59 10.23 16.30 5.01
N VAL A 60 10.53 15.02 5.24
CA VAL A 60 9.89 13.92 4.51
C VAL A 60 8.41 13.83 4.83
N LYS A 61 8.03 14.06 6.10
CA LYS A 61 6.64 14.07 6.55
C LYS A 61 5.79 15.13 5.83
N MET A 62 6.39 16.19 5.30
CA MET A 62 5.67 17.18 4.49
C MET A 62 5.05 16.54 3.24
N ILE A 63 5.74 15.60 2.59
CA ILE A 63 5.23 14.90 1.39
C ILE A 63 3.98 14.10 1.75
N SER A 64 4.09 13.26 2.78
CA SER A 64 2.97 12.44 3.26
C SER A 64 1.80 13.30 3.77
N SER A 65 2.09 14.46 4.36
CA SER A 65 1.07 15.44 4.79
C SER A 65 0.34 16.08 3.61
N LEU A 66 1.04 16.43 2.53
CA LEU A 66 0.43 17.02 1.34
C LEU A 66 -0.51 16.02 0.65
N ILE A 67 -0.07 14.77 0.51
CA ILE A 67 -0.92 13.69 0.00
C ILE A 67 -2.16 13.51 0.90
N GLY A 68 -1.94 13.52 2.21
CA GLY A 68 -3.02 13.46 3.20
C GLY A 68 -4.05 14.57 3.06
N GLN A 69 -3.62 15.81 2.86
CA GLN A 69 -4.51 16.96 2.63
C GLN A 69 -5.32 16.80 1.35
N GLY A 70 -4.72 16.30 0.26
CA GLY A 70 -5.44 15.97 -0.97
C GLY A 70 -6.54 14.92 -0.75
N ILE A 71 -6.26 13.90 0.06
CA ILE A 71 -7.26 12.88 0.42
C ILE A 71 -8.39 13.50 1.26
N ILE A 72 -8.09 14.38 2.22
CA ILE A 72 -9.12 15.08 3.02
C ILE A 72 -10.04 15.89 2.11
N TYR A 73 -9.49 16.59 1.11
CA TYR A 73 -10.32 17.30 0.13
C TYR A 73 -11.29 16.36 -0.61
N PHE A 74 -10.85 15.15 -0.94
CA PHE A 74 -11.75 14.16 -1.55
C PHE A 74 -12.90 13.73 -0.63
N THR A 75 -12.70 13.76 0.69
CA THR A 75 -13.77 13.40 1.65
C THR A 75 -14.94 14.36 1.69
N GLU A 76 -14.75 15.60 1.20
CA GLU A 76 -15.81 16.61 1.10
C GLU A 76 -16.67 16.46 -0.16
N LEU A 77 -16.26 15.59 -1.08
CA LEU A 77 -16.97 15.33 -2.33
C LEU A 77 -18.17 14.39 -2.12
N GLN A 78 -19.00 14.27 -3.15
CA GLN A 78 -20.13 13.34 -3.17
C GLN A 78 -19.66 11.89 -2.95
N PRO A 79 -20.41 11.02 -2.24
CA PRO A 79 -19.92 9.71 -1.80
C PRO A 79 -19.33 8.81 -2.90
N TYR A 80 -19.94 8.79 -4.09
CA TYR A 80 -19.44 8.02 -5.23
C TYR A 80 -18.13 8.57 -5.78
N LEU A 81 -18.03 9.89 -5.97
CA LEU A 81 -16.82 10.53 -6.47
C LEU A 81 -15.68 10.45 -5.44
N MET A 82 -15.98 10.75 -4.18
CA MET A 82 -15.06 10.59 -3.04
C MET A 82 -14.46 9.18 -3.05
N SER A 83 -15.33 8.17 -3.09
CA SER A 83 -14.88 6.79 -2.96
C SER A 83 -13.97 6.36 -4.10
N VAL A 84 -14.32 6.69 -5.35
CA VAL A 84 -13.49 6.37 -6.52
C VAL A 84 -12.11 7.03 -6.42
N LEU A 85 -12.05 8.32 -6.08
CA LEU A 85 -10.79 9.05 -5.98
C LEU A 85 -9.89 8.54 -4.85
N ILE A 86 -10.47 8.27 -3.67
CA ILE A 86 -9.72 7.72 -2.53
C ILE A 86 -9.25 6.29 -2.84
N CYS A 87 -10.12 5.45 -3.42
CA CYS A 87 -9.81 4.08 -3.80
C CYS A 87 -8.63 4.05 -4.78
N VAL A 88 -8.68 4.85 -5.86
CA VAL A 88 -7.60 4.96 -6.85
C VAL A 88 -6.32 5.50 -6.23
N THR A 89 -6.42 6.50 -5.35
CA THR A 89 -5.25 7.08 -4.68
C THR A 89 -4.55 6.02 -3.81
N PHE A 90 -5.30 5.31 -2.97
CA PHE A 90 -4.72 4.26 -2.12
C PHE A 90 -4.21 3.05 -2.91
N ALA A 91 -4.81 2.76 -4.07
CA ALA A 91 -4.32 1.75 -4.99
C ALA A 91 -2.96 2.11 -5.60
N ILE A 92 -2.74 3.39 -5.92
CA ILE A 92 -1.43 3.87 -6.36
C ILE A 92 -0.42 3.87 -5.21
N LEU A 93 -0.85 4.31 -4.02
CA LEU A 93 0.04 4.46 -2.85
C LEU A 93 0.55 3.12 -2.30
N ILE A 94 -0.23 2.03 -2.35
CA ILE A 94 0.20 0.74 -1.79
C ILE A 94 1.38 0.13 -2.55
N VAL A 95 1.46 0.37 -3.86
CA VAL A 95 2.58 -0.03 -4.73
C VAL A 95 3.63 1.08 -4.86
N ALA A 96 3.50 2.18 -4.13
CA ALA A 96 4.49 3.25 -4.00
C ALA A 96 5.37 3.05 -2.74
N PRO A 97 6.54 3.72 -2.61
CA PRO A 97 7.39 3.71 -1.42
C PRO A 97 6.77 4.51 -0.26
N ILE A 98 5.46 4.41 -0.07
CA ILE A 98 4.68 5.15 0.91
C ILE A 98 3.91 4.15 1.79
N SER A 99 3.66 4.51 3.05
CA SER A 99 2.83 3.69 3.95
C SER A 99 1.38 4.16 3.88
N THR A 100 0.53 3.38 3.22
CA THR A 100 -0.93 3.61 3.20
C THR A 100 -1.53 3.58 4.61
N VAL A 101 -1.06 2.66 5.47
CA VAL A 101 -1.50 2.56 6.88
C VAL A 101 -1.11 3.81 7.66
N ALA A 102 0.13 4.30 7.49
CA ALA A 102 0.56 5.51 8.19
C ALA A 102 -0.25 6.73 7.72
N ILE A 103 -0.55 6.86 6.43
CA ILE A 103 -1.39 7.96 5.92
C ILE A 103 -2.80 7.86 6.50
N GLY A 104 -3.44 6.69 6.44
CA GLY A 104 -4.80 6.49 6.97
C GLY A 104 -4.92 6.83 8.45
N LEU A 105 -3.92 6.46 9.25
CA LEU A 105 -3.84 6.82 10.67
C LEU A 105 -3.55 8.32 10.88
N ALA A 106 -2.61 8.89 10.12
CA ALA A 106 -2.16 10.27 10.29
C ALA A 106 -3.26 11.30 9.97
N ILE A 107 -4.08 11.05 8.95
CA ILE A 107 -5.21 11.92 8.60
C ILE A 107 -6.51 11.52 9.28
N GLY A 108 -6.53 10.38 9.97
CA GLY A 108 -7.71 9.90 10.70
C GLY A 108 -8.88 9.51 9.79
N LEU A 109 -8.62 8.84 8.65
CA LEU A 109 -9.70 8.38 7.77
C LEU A 109 -10.67 7.49 8.54
N ASN A 110 -11.97 7.80 8.45
CA ASN A 110 -13.00 7.05 9.15
C ASN A 110 -14.25 6.87 8.28
N GLY A 111 -15.12 5.94 8.67
CA GLY A 111 -16.39 5.68 7.98
C GLY A 111 -16.19 5.24 6.53
N LEU A 112 -16.97 5.82 5.61
CA LEU A 112 -16.92 5.49 4.17
C LEU A 112 -15.55 5.80 3.55
N ALA A 113 -14.87 6.86 3.97
CA ALA A 113 -13.56 7.22 3.43
C ALA A 113 -12.48 6.20 3.81
N ALA A 114 -12.55 5.63 5.03
CA ALA A 114 -11.69 4.51 5.44
C ALA A 114 -12.04 3.20 4.72
N GLY A 115 -13.32 2.98 4.41
CA GLY A 115 -13.76 1.87 3.58
C GLY A 115 -13.23 1.99 2.15
N ALA A 116 -13.27 3.19 1.57
CA ALA A 116 -12.77 3.49 0.22
C ALA A 116 -11.26 3.26 0.09
N SER A 117 -10.47 3.77 1.04
CA SER A 117 -9.03 3.58 1.05
C SER A 117 -8.65 2.10 1.19
N ALA A 118 -9.31 1.38 2.11
CA ALA A 118 -9.09 -0.04 2.30
C ALA A 118 -9.50 -0.84 1.05
N MET A 119 -10.59 -0.47 0.37
CA MET A 119 -11.01 -1.09 -0.89
C MET A 119 -9.96 -0.89 -2.00
N GLY A 120 -9.32 0.27 -2.07
CA GLY A 120 -8.22 0.52 -3.03
C GLY A 120 -7.02 -0.39 -2.80
N VAL A 121 -6.60 -0.51 -1.54
CA VAL A 121 -5.53 -1.44 -1.14
C VAL A 121 -5.91 -2.89 -1.44
N GLY A 122 -7.15 -3.28 -1.09
CA GLY A 122 -7.67 -4.64 -1.33
C GLY A 122 -7.79 -4.98 -2.81
N THR A 123 -8.29 -4.05 -3.62
CA THR A 123 -8.39 -4.22 -5.07
C THR A 123 -7.03 -4.40 -5.70
N THR A 124 -6.05 -3.61 -5.28
CA THR A 124 -4.67 -3.75 -5.78
C THR A 124 -4.07 -5.11 -5.43
N CYS A 125 -4.35 -5.64 -4.24
CA CYS A 125 -3.98 -7.01 -3.87
C CYS A 125 -4.52 -8.02 -4.89
N ILE A 126 -5.81 -7.96 -5.19
CA ILE A 126 -6.47 -8.86 -6.14
C ILE A 126 -5.88 -8.70 -7.55
N VAL A 127 -5.67 -7.47 -8.03
CA VAL A 127 -5.07 -7.22 -9.33
C VAL A 127 -3.68 -7.86 -9.42
N LEU A 128 -2.83 -7.65 -8.42
CA LEU A 128 -1.49 -8.22 -8.38
C LEU A 128 -1.51 -9.75 -8.28
N VAL A 129 -2.41 -10.33 -7.49
CA VAL A 129 -2.59 -11.80 -7.40
C VAL A 129 -3.02 -12.39 -8.75
N VAL A 130 -4.01 -11.79 -9.41
CA VAL A 130 -4.52 -12.25 -10.72
C VAL A 130 -3.44 -12.21 -11.79
N HIS A 131 -2.58 -11.20 -11.80
CA HIS A 131 -1.48 -11.11 -12.75
C HIS A 131 -0.31 -12.04 -12.37
N SER A 132 0.04 -12.10 -11.08
CA SER A 132 1.11 -12.94 -10.56
C SER A 132 0.84 -14.44 -10.75
N PHE A 133 -0.43 -14.88 -10.70
CA PHE A 133 -0.80 -16.29 -10.74
C PHE A 133 -0.28 -17.04 -11.99
N PHE A 134 -0.12 -16.36 -13.11
CA PHE A 134 0.26 -16.98 -14.39
C PHE A 134 1.74 -16.82 -14.74
N VAL A 135 2.44 -15.91 -14.06
CA VAL A 135 3.78 -15.46 -14.44
C VAL A 135 4.80 -15.82 -13.36
N ASN A 136 4.36 -15.88 -12.09
CA ASN A 136 5.22 -16.12 -10.94
C ASN A 136 5.06 -17.51 -10.35
N LYS A 137 6.07 -17.92 -9.60
CA LYS A 137 6.01 -19.12 -8.75
C LYS A 137 4.84 -18.97 -7.75
N PRO A 138 4.12 -20.07 -7.44
CA PRO A 138 2.98 -20.04 -6.53
C PRO A 138 3.28 -19.38 -5.18
N GLY A 139 4.49 -19.55 -4.64
CA GLY A 139 4.91 -18.93 -3.37
C GLY A 139 4.87 -17.40 -3.38
N VAL A 140 5.23 -16.77 -4.51
CA VAL A 140 5.17 -15.31 -4.65
C VAL A 140 3.71 -14.84 -4.67
N THR A 141 2.85 -15.52 -5.44
CA THR A 141 1.42 -15.20 -5.52
C THR A 141 0.72 -15.34 -4.17
N VAL A 142 1.04 -16.39 -3.41
CA VAL A 142 0.52 -16.59 -2.05
C VAL A 142 1.01 -15.49 -1.11
N ALA A 143 2.29 -15.12 -1.17
CA ALA A 143 2.82 -14.04 -0.34
C ALA A 143 2.12 -12.70 -0.64
N VAL A 144 1.91 -12.35 -1.92
CA VAL A 144 1.14 -11.15 -2.30
C VAL A 144 -0.29 -11.23 -1.76
N ALA A 145 -0.97 -12.37 -1.89
CA ALA A 145 -2.32 -12.57 -1.39
C ALA A 145 -2.42 -12.40 0.15
N LEU A 146 -1.38 -12.77 0.88
CA LEU A 146 -1.28 -12.61 2.34
C LEU A 146 -0.85 -11.20 2.76
N GLY A 147 -0.65 -10.28 1.82
CA GLY A 147 -0.40 -8.86 2.07
C GLY A 147 1.01 -8.37 1.76
N SER A 148 1.86 -9.20 1.18
CA SER A 148 3.20 -8.81 0.73
C SER A 148 3.19 -8.08 -0.63
N MET A 149 2.18 -7.26 -0.89
CA MET A 149 2.04 -6.49 -2.15
C MET A 149 3.24 -5.58 -2.42
N LYS A 150 3.87 -5.05 -1.36
CA LYS A 150 5.08 -4.22 -1.47
C LYS A 150 6.25 -4.95 -2.13
N MET A 151 6.25 -6.29 -2.20
CA MET A 151 7.26 -7.03 -2.96
C MET A 151 7.18 -6.74 -4.47
N MET A 152 5.99 -6.46 -4.99
CA MET A 152 5.78 -6.12 -6.40
C MET A 152 6.05 -4.64 -6.71
N MET A 153 6.49 -3.86 -5.73
CA MET A 153 6.77 -2.43 -5.91
C MET A 153 7.82 -2.21 -7.01
N THR A 154 8.93 -2.95 -6.97
CA THR A 154 10.03 -2.83 -7.95
C THR A 154 9.53 -3.03 -9.38
N ASN A 155 8.75 -4.09 -9.61
CA ASN A 155 8.10 -4.37 -10.90
C ASN A 155 7.21 -3.24 -11.40
N VAL A 156 6.37 -2.68 -10.53
CA VAL A 156 5.45 -1.59 -10.89
C VAL A 156 6.23 -0.30 -11.20
N PHE A 157 7.34 -0.04 -10.50
CA PHE A 157 8.22 1.09 -10.77
C PHE A 157 8.99 0.93 -12.08
N GLU A 158 9.46 -0.27 -12.40
CA GLU A 158 10.17 -0.57 -13.66
C GLU A 158 9.21 -0.52 -14.86
N HIS A 159 7.96 -0.92 -14.66
CA HIS A 159 6.93 -0.92 -15.69
C HIS A 159 5.69 -0.11 -15.26
N PRO A 160 5.71 1.23 -15.40
CA PRO A 160 4.60 2.10 -15.00
C PRO A 160 3.27 1.78 -15.68
N ILE A 161 3.27 1.10 -16.83
CA ILE A 161 2.04 0.64 -17.49
C ILE A 161 1.21 -0.31 -16.62
N SER A 162 1.84 -0.96 -15.62
CA SER A 162 1.17 -1.78 -14.60
C SER A 162 0.14 -0.99 -13.77
N TYR A 163 0.25 0.34 -13.69
CA TYR A 163 -0.74 1.16 -13.01
C TYR A 163 -2.09 1.19 -13.74
N VAL A 164 -2.12 0.97 -15.06
CA VAL A 164 -3.36 1.00 -15.85
C VAL A 164 -4.39 -0.03 -15.34
N PRO A 165 -4.09 -1.33 -15.24
CA PRO A 165 -5.04 -2.30 -14.68
C PRO A 165 -5.37 -2.04 -13.21
N ILE A 166 -4.41 -1.55 -12.42
CA ILE A 166 -4.61 -1.21 -11.00
C ILE A 166 -5.64 -0.08 -10.86
N VAL A 167 -5.43 1.03 -11.56
CA VAL A 167 -6.29 2.22 -11.52
C VAL A 167 -7.67 1.92 -12.10
N ALA A 168 -7.74 1.23 -13.25
CA ALA A 168 -9.01 0.89 -13.88
C ALA A 168 -9.88 0.00 -12.98
N THR A 169 -9.30 -1.05 -12.41
CA THR A 169 -10.01 -1.94 -11.47
C THR A 169 -10.44 -1.18 -10.22
N SER A 170 -9.57 -0.35 -9.66
CA SER A 170 -9.85 0.43 -8.44
C SER A 170 -10.92 1.51 -8.65
N ALA A 171 -10.98 2.10 -9.84
CA ALA A 171 -12.03 3.05 -10.17
C ALA A 171 -13.42 2.39 -10.18
N VAL A 172 -13.51 1.15 -10.68
CA VAL A 172 -14.78 0.40 -10.69
C VAL A 172 -15.13 -0.13 -9.29
N THR A 173 -14.17 -0.72 -8.57
CA THR A 173 -14.43 -1.25 -7.22
C THR A 173 -14.67 -0.15 -6.19
N GLY A 174 -14.17 1.07 -6.42
CA GLY A 174 -14.49 2.25 -5.62
C GLY A 174 -15.99 2.56 -5.58
N LEU A 175 -16.76 2.21 -6.61
CA LEU A 175 -18.22 2.39 -6.63
C LEU A 175 -18.94 1.45 -5.65
N LEU A 176 -18.31 0.34 -5.26
CA LEU A 176 -18.90 -0.66 -4.36
C LEU A 176 -19.00 -0.13 -2.92
N VAL A 177 -18.15 0.82 -2.54
CA VAL A 177 -18.04 1.29 -1.16
C VAL A 177 -19.29 2.05 -0.72
N PRO A 178 -19.79 3.07 -1.46
CA PRO A 178 -21.08 3.67 -1.14
C PRO A 178 -22.25 2.70 -1.37
N LEU A 179 -22.16 1.82 -2.39
CA LEU A 179 -23.23 0.88 -2.74
C LEU A 179 -23.53 -0.13 -1.62
N PHE A 180 -22.49 -0.72 -1.02
CA PHE A 180 -22.59 -1.67 0.08
C PHE A 180 -22.39 -1.02 1.45
N THR A 181 -22.26 0.30 1.51
CA THR A 181 -21.99 1.05 2.76
C THR A 181 -20.76 0.50 3.50
N ILE A 182 -19.68 0.27 2.76
CA ILE A 182 -18.43 -0.26 3.31
C ILE A 182 -17.77 0.81 4.17
N THR A 183 -17.67 0.56 5.46
CA THR A 183 -17.06 1.48 6.42
C THR A 183 -15.81 0.86 7.05
N GLY A 184 -14.94 1.72 7.56
CA GLY A 184 -13.73 1.31 8.26
C GLY A 184 -13.31 2.32 9.31
N THR A 185 -12.19 2.04 9.97
CA THR A 185 -11.55 2.91 10.96
C THR A 185 -10.19 3.39 10.44
N PRO A 186 -9.56 4.38 11.09
CA PRO A 186 -8.20 4.79 10.73
C PRO A 186 -7.20 3.63 10.73
N ALA A 187 -7.39 2.65 11.62
CA ALA A 187 -6.55 1.47 11.71
C ALA A 187 -6.74 0.49 10.54
N SER A 188 -7.91 0.42 9.90
CA SER A 188 -8.17 -0.49 8.78
C SER A 188 -7.95 0.14 7.40
N ALA A 189 -7.95 1.48 7.32
CA ALA A 189 -7.89 2.26 6.08
C ALA A 189 -6.73 1.88 5.14
N GLY A 190 -5.57 1.50 5.67
CA GLY A 190 -4.39 1.21 4.86
C GLY A 190 -4.09 -0.25 4.60
N PHE A 191 -4.86 -1.19 5.15
CA PHE A 191 -4.54 -2.63 5.07
C PHE A 191 -5.31 -3.37 3.97
N GLY A 192 -6.50 -2.92 3.59
CA GLY A 192 -7.31 -3.60 2.57
C GLY A 192 -7.48 -5.09 2.85
N LEU A 193 -6.98 -5.96 1.96
CA LEU A 193 -7.07 -7.42 2.14
C LEU A 193 -5.90 -8.05 2.91
N VAL A 194 -4.92 -7.27 3.37
CA VAL A 194 -3.82 -7.79 4.20
C VAL A 194 -4.39 -8.35 5.50
N GLY A 195 -4.18 -9.65 5.72
CA GLY A 195 -4.79 -10.37 6.85
C GLY A 195 -6.32 -10.32 6.87
N LEU A 196 -6.97 -10.03 5.72
CA LEU A 196 -8.43 -9.83 5.58
C LEU A 196 -9.00 -8.72 6.47
N THR A 197 -8.17 -7.79 6.92
CA THR A 197 -8.57 -6.72 7.85
C THR A 197 -9.69 -5.84 7.33
N GLY A 198 -9.67 -5.45 6.05
CA GLY A 198 -10.74 -4.64 5.43
C GLY A 198 -12.07 -5.38 5.34
N LEU A 199 -12.03 -6.68 5.03
CA LEU A 199 -13.22 -7.54 5.02
C LEU A 199 -13.82 -7.62 6.42
N PHE A 200 -13.02 -7.98 7.43
CA PHE A 200 -13.50 -8.08 8.81
C PHE A 200 -13.94 -6.73 9.37
N ALA A 201 -13.23 -5.63 9.05
CA ALA A 201 -13.63 -4.28 9.44
C ALA A 201 -15.00 -3.91 8.88
N SER A 202 -15.27 -4.27 7.62
CA SER A 202 -16.58 -4.04 6.98
C SER A 202 -17.69 -4.85 7.65
N VAL A 203 -17.40 -6.10 8.02
CA VAL A 203 -18.36 -6.96 8.74
C VAL A 203 -18.65 -6.40 10.13
N THR A 204 -17.63 -5.96 10.86
CA THR A 204 -17.82 -5.27 12.16
C THR A 204 -18.55 -3.93 12.00
N GLY A 205 -18.42 -3.29 10.84
CA GLY A 205 -19.15 -2.08 10.46
C GLY A 205 -20.61 -2.30 10.05
N GLY A 206 -21.11 -3.55 10.10
CA GLY A 206 -22.52 -3.88 9.85
C GLY A 206 -22.80 -4.57 8.52
N LEU A 207 -21.78 -4.81 7.68
CA LEU A 207 -21.97 -5.55 6.43
C LEU A 207 -22.12 -7.06 6.71
N SER A 208 -23.10 -7.72 6.10
CA SER A 208 -23.21 -9.18 6.25
C SER A 208 -21.98 -9.89 5.64
N MET A 209 -21.57 -11.02 6.23
CA MET A 209 -20.40 -11.77 5.76
C MET A 209 -20.51 -12.16 4.26
N GLY A 210 -21.71 -12.54 3.81
CA GLY A 210 -21.96 -12.88 2.40
C GLY A 210 -21.73 -11.69 1.46
N LEU A 211 -22.25 -10.51 1.83
CA LEU A 211 -22.03 -9.29 1.06
C LEU A 211 -20.57 -8.81 1.15
N ALA A 212 -19.90 -9.01 2.28
CA ALA A 212 -18.49 -8.67 2.43
C ALA A 212 -17.61 -9.53 1.50
N ILE A 213 -17.82 -10.84 1.46
CA ILE A 213 -17.11 -11.73 0.52
C ILE A 213 -17.37 -11.31 -0.93
N LEU A 214 -18.63 -10.98 -1.25
CA LEU A 214 -19.02 -10.55 -2.59
C LEU A 214 -18.33 -9.23 -2.99
N ALA A 215 -18.34 -8.23 -2.11
CA ALA A 215 -17.79 -6.90 -2.38
C ALA A 215 -16.25 -6.86 -2.35
N TRP A 216 -15.60 -7.65 -1.50
CA TRP A 216 -14.14 -7.61 -1.30
C TRP A 216 -13.37 -8.63 -2.14
N LEU A 217 -13.98 -9.78 -2.48
CA LEU A 217 -13.29 -10.86 -3.19
C LEU A 217 -13.93 -11.09 -4.57
N VAL A 218 -15.22 -11.36 -4.64
CA VAL A 218 -15.87 -11.82 -5.89
C VAL A 218 -15.86 -10.72 -6.94
N ILE A 219 -16.45 -9.56 -6.66
CA ILE A 219 -16.54 -8.46 -7.64
C ILE A 219 -15.14 -7.98 -8.05
N PRO A 220 -14.21 -7.65 -7.12
CA PRO A 220 -12.88 -7.20 -7.51
C PRO A 220 -12.11 -8.23 -8.35
N THR A 221 -12.27 -9.53 -8.08
CA THR A 221 -11.60 -10.59 -8.86
C THR A 221 -12.16 -10.66 -10.28
N VAL A 222 -13.48 -10.62 -10.44
CA VAL A 222 -14.12 -10.63 -11.76
C VAL A 222 -13.69 -9.39 -12.56
N VAL A 223 -13.73 -8.20 -11.95
CA VAL A 223 -13.33 -6.95 -12.59
C VAL A 223 -11.85 -6.97 -12.97
N ALA A 224 -10.96 -7.49 -12.10
CA ALA A 224 -9.53 -7.61 -12.39
C ALA A 224 -9.24 -8.55 -13.55
N ILE A 225 -9.94 -9.70 -13.63
CA ILE A 225 -9.81 -10.64 -14.75
C ILE A 225 -10.31 -10.01 -16.06
N LEU A 226 -11.46 -9.32 -16.03
CA LEU A 226 -12.00 -8.65 -17.21
C LEU A 226 -11.06 -7.56 -17.72
N PHE A 227 -10.54 -6.71 -16.84
CA PHE A 227 -9.58 -5.67 -17.24
C PHE A 227 -8.27 -6.25 -17.72
N ARG A 228 -7.79 -7.33 -17.11
CA ARG A 228 -6.62 -8.04 -17.63
C ARG A 228 -6.87 -8.51 -19.07
N LEU A 229 -7.98 -9.19 -19.35
CA LEU A 229 -8.30 -9.66 -20.70
C LEU A 229 -8.43 -8.49 -21.69
N LEU A 230 -9.04 -7.38 -21.26
CA LEU A 230 -9.17 -6.18 -22.08
C LEU A 230 -7.80 -5.58 -22.42
N PHE A 231 -6.93 -5.38 -21.43
CA PHE A 231 -5.65 -4.71 -21.64
C PHE A 231 -4.58 -5.61 -22.27
N GLU A 232 -4.56 -6.89 -21.92
CA GLU A 232 -3.58 -7.87 -22.43
C GLU A 232 -3.95 -8.37 -23.83
N LYS A 233 -5.22 -8.75 -24.07
CA LYS A 233 -5.62 -9.42 -25.33
C LYS A 233 -6.30 -8.51 -26.35
N VAL A 234 -7.10 -7.54 -25.91
CA VAL A 234 -7.87 -6.68 -26.83
C VAL A 234 -7.06 -5.45 -27.22
N LEU A 235 -6.46 -4.78 -26.23
CA LEU A 235 -5.73 -3.54 -26.44
C LEU A 235 -4.21 -3.74 -26.58
N ASN A 236 -3.68 -4.94 -26.30
CA ASN A 236 -2.25 -5.28 -26.35
C ASN A 236 -1.35 -4.21 -25.68
N LEU A 237 -1.80 -3.65 -24.56
CA LEU A 237 -1.08 -2.56 -23.88
C LEU A 237 0.19 -3.05 -23.19
N TYR A 238 0.18 -4.29 -22.68
CA TYR A 238 1.33 -4.88 -22.01
C TYR A 238 1.34 -6.40 -22.12
N ILE A 239 2.51 -6.98 -21.87
CA ILE A 239 2.73 -8.43 -21.77
C ILE A 239 2.67 -8.81 -20.28
N ALA A 240 2.10 -9.97 -19.95
CA ALA A 240 1.96 -10.43 -18.57
C ALA A 240 3.28 -10.44 -17.78
N ASP A 241 4.42 -10.59 -18.46
CA ASP A 241 5.76 -10.63 -17.88
C ASP A 241 6.14 -9.38 -17.07
N ILE A 242 5.47 -8.24 -17.26
CA ILE A 242 5.74 -7.03 -16.44
C ILE A 242 5.49 -7.28 -14.93
N PHE A 243 4.66 -8.26 -14.59
CA PHE A 243 4.36 -8.65 -13.21
C PHE A 243 5.27 -9.77 -12.70
N LYS A 244 6.30 -10.17 -13.44
CA LYS A 244 7.22 -11.24 -13.07
C LYS A 244 8.17 -10.79 -11.96
N PHE A 245 8.04 -11.35 -10.78
CA PHE A 245 8.94 -11.10 -9.67
C PHE A 245 10.31 -11.74 -9.94
N GLU A 246 11.32 -10.91 -10.16
CA GLU A 246 12.72 -11.33 -10.28
C GLU A 246 13.34 -11.37 -8.87
N SER A 247 13.83 -12.56 -8.50
CA SER A 247 14.44 -12.86 -7.19
C SER A 247 15.95 -12.90 -7.27
#